data_AF-A0A524Q516-F1
#
_entry.id   AF-A0A524Q516-F1
#
_cell.length_a   1.000
_cell.length_b   1.000
_cell.length_c   1.000
_cell.angle_alpha   90.00
_cell.angle_beta   90.00
_cell.angle_gamma   90.00
#
_symmetry.space_group_name_H-M   'P 1'
#
loop_
_entity.id
_entity.type
_entity.pdbx_description
1 polymer ?
#
loop_
_entity_poly.entity_id
_entity_poly.type
_entity_poly.pdbx_seq_one_letter_code
_entity_poly.pdbx_strand_id
1 'polypeptide(L)'
;MRLPTMSRRVFMKSIGLAAATAIIPAKLRAAGTKRPNIVVIYADDLGYGDVSCYGATKVKTPNIDSLASEGIRFTNAHSPSAT
;
A
#
# COMPACT_ATOMS: atom_id res chain seq x y z
N MET A 1 -10.05 48.42 -45.44
CA MET A 1 -9.50 47.06 -45.30
C MET A 1 -10.50 46.24 -44.48
N ARG A 2 -11.32 45.39 -45.12
CA ARG A 2 -12.36 44.57 -44.44
C ARG A 2 -11.71 43.28 -43.92
N LEU A 3 -11.72 43.08 -42.61
CA LEU A 3 -11.30 41.83 -41.97
C LEU A 3 -12.30 40.70 -42.30
N PRO A 4 -11.84 39.45 -42.51
CA PRO A 4 -12.71 38.33 -42.84
C PRO A 4 -13.58 37.96 -41.63
N THR A 5 -14.89 37.87 -41.84
CA THR A 5 -15.85 37.47 -40.80
C THR A 5 -15.77 35.96 -40.58
N MET A 6 -15.06 35.56 -39.52
CA MET A 6 -15.06 34.17 -39.04
C MET A 6 -16.50 33.73 -38.71
N SER A 7 -16.97 32.66 -39.36
CA SER A 7 -18.33 32.15 -39.18
C SER A 7 -18.51 31.56 -37.79
N ARG A 8 -19.56 31.99 -37.08
CA ARG A 8 -19.96 31.51 -35.74
C ARG A 8 -20.02 29.98 -35.64
N ARG A 9 -20.25 29.29 -36.77
CA ARG A 9 -20.27 27.83 -36.88
C ARG A 9 -18.91 27.17 -36.67
N VAL A 10 -17.81 27.85 -37.02
CA VAL A 10 -16.43 27.34 -36.81
C VAL A 10 -16.02 27.49 -35.34
N PHE A 11 -16.39 28.61 -34.71
CA PHE A 11 -16.16 28.88 -33.29
C PHE A 11 -16.92 27.92 -32.36
N MET A 12 -18.16 27.53 -32.71
CA MET A 12 -18.89 26.50 -31.95
C MET A 12 -18.28 25.09 -32.09
N LYS A 13 -17.68 24.76 -33.23
CA LYS A 13 -17.07 23.43 -33.47
C LYS A 13 -15.74 23.25 -32.72
N SER A 14 -14.94 24.31 -32.58
CA SER A 14 -13.68 24.26 -31.83
C SER A 14 -13.88 24.13 -30.31
N ILE A 15 -14.96 24.69 -29.76
CA ILE A 15 -15.33 24.50 -28.35
C ILE A 15 -15.81 23.06 -28.09
N GLY A 16 -16.59 22.48 -29.03
CA GLY A 16 -17.10 21.12 -28.90
C GLY A 16 -16.02 20.03 -28.88
N LEU A 17 -14.92 20.23 -29.60
CA LEU A 17 -13.82 19.24 -29.66
C LEU A 17 -12.89 19.31 -28.43
N ALA A 18 -12.71 20.49 -27.84
CA ALA A 18 -11.97 20.65 -26.58
C ALA A 18 -12.74 20.12 -25.36
N ALA A 19 -14.07 20.07 -25.42
CA ALA A 19 -14.91 19.49 -24.37
C ALA A 19 -14.91 17.95 -24.39
N ALA A 20 -14.60 17.31 -25.52
CA ALA A 20 -14.65 15.86 -25.66
C ALA A 20 -13.39 15.14 -25.11
N THR A 21 -12.24 15.81 -25.05
CA THR A 21 -11.01 15.25 -24.44
C THR A 21 -10.91 15.46 -22.93
N ALA A 22 -11.75 16.34 -22.36
CA ALA A 22 -11.78 16.62 -20.92
C ALA A 22 -12.65 15.65 -20.12
N ILE A 23 -13.41 14.76 -20.77
CA ILE A 23 -14.25 13.74 -20.12
C ILE A 23 -13.49 12.40 -20.14
N ILE A 24 -12.27 12.38 -19.59
CA ILE A 24 -11.73 11.13 -19.06
C ILE A 24 -12.49 10.93 -17.74
N PRO A 25 -13.38 9.92 -17.63
CA PRO A 25 -14.07 9.70 -16.37
C PRO A 25 -13.00 9.43 -15.30
N ALA A 26 -12.99 10.28 -14.27
CA ALA A 26 -12.17 10.13 -13.05
C ALA A 26 -12.51 8.86 -12.24
N LYS A 27 -13.27 7.92 -12.81
CA LYS A 27 -13.69 6.65 -12.22
C LYS A 27 -12.57 5.60 -12.16
N LEU A 28 -11.32 5.94 -12.49
CA LEU A 28 -10.20 4.99 -12.39
C LEU A 28 -9.41 5.06 -11.06
N ARG A 29 -9.86 5.81 -10.05
CA ARG A 29 -9.14 5.92 -8.77
C ARG A 29 -10.01 5.73 -7.53
N ALA A 30 -10.82 4.68 -7.53
CA ALA A 30 -11.44 4.19 -6.30
C ALA A 30 -11.33 2.67 -6.18
N ALA A 31 -10.14 2.11 -6.41
CA ALA A 31 -9.77 0.93 -5.63
C ALA A 31 -9.53 1.45 -4.20
N GLY A 32 -10.62 1.54 -3.41
CA GLY A 32 -10.53 1.95 -2.01
C GLY A 32 -9.45 1.12 -1.35
N THR A 33 -8.49 1.77 -0.71
CA THR A 33 -7.41 1.10 0.02
C THR A 33 -8.08 0.21 1.07
N LYS A 34 -8.14 -1.10 0.78
CA LYS A 34 -8.69 -2.06 1.73
C LYS A 34 -7.82 -1.97 2.98
N ARG A 35 -8.45 -1.67 4.11
CA ARG A 35 -7.74 -1.65 5.38
C ARG A 35 -7.16 -3.05 5.62
N PRO A 36 -5.88 -3.17 5.99
CA PRO A 36 -5.31 -4.47 6.28
C PRO A 36 -6.00 -5.06 7.52
N ASN A 37 -6.08 -6.38 7.57
CA ASN A 37 -6.38 -7.08 8.82
C ASN A 37 -5.11 -7.12 9.66
N ILE A 38 -5.22 -6.85 10.95
CA ILE A 38 -4.10 -6.88 11.90
C ILE A 38 -4.32 -8.06 12.83
N VAL A 39 -3.36 -8.99 12.88
CA VAL A 39 -3.36 -10.13 13.80
C VAL A 39 -2.17 -9.96 14.74
N VAL A 40 -2.44 -9.93 16.04
CA VAL A 40 -1.40 -9.89 17.08
C VAL A 40 -1.31 -11.27 17.70
N ILE A 41 -0.13 -11.88 17.59
CA ILE A 41 0.19 -13.15 18.24
C ILE A 41 1.10 -12.81 19.42
N TYR A 42 0.68 -13.16 20.63
CA TYR A 42 1.42 -12.93 21.86
C TYR A 42 1.65 -14.26 22.56
N ALA A 43 2.89 -14.53 22.91
CA ALA A 43 3.31 -15.76 23.60
C ALA A 43 3.83 -15.39 24.98
N ASP A 44 3.42 -16.18 25.97
CA ASP A 44 3.88 -16.08 27.35
C ASP A 44 5.24 -16.81 27.51
N ASP A 45 6.11 -16.29 28.37
CA ASP A 45 7.43 -16.86 28.70
C ASP A 45 8.33 -17.23 27.48
N LEU A 46 8.20 -16.51 26.37
CA LEU A 46 9.08 -16.71 25.21
C LEU A 46 10.33 -15.82 25.28
N GLY A 47 11.49 -16.45 25.49
CA GLY A 47 12.79 -15.80 25.50
C GLY A 47 13.36 -15.54 24.09
N TYR A 48 14.30 -14.59 24.00
CA TYR A 48 14.95 -14.21 22.73
C TYR A 48 15.64 -15.40 22.03
N GLY A 49 16.20 -16.33 22.80
CA GLY A 49 16.93 -17.49 22.28
C GLY A 49 16.08 -18.73 22.00
N ASP A 50 14.76 -18.66 22.16
CA ASP A 50 13.90 -19.86 22.13
C ASP A 50 13.40 -20.23 20.72
N VAL A 51 13.46 -19.31 19.76
CA VAL A 51 13.04 -19.54 18.37
C VAL A 51 14.23 -19.59 17.40
N SER A 52 14.12 -20.43 16.36
CA SER A 52 15.27 -20.77 15.50
C SER A 52 15.80 -19.58 14.71
N CYS A 53 14.95 -18.64 14.30
CA CYS A 53 15.41 -17.41 13.63
C CYS A 53 16.36 -16.57 14.49
N TYR A 54 16.32 -16.65 15.83
CA TYR A 54 17.27 -15.99 16.73
C TYR A 54 18.42 -16.89 17.22
N GLY A 55 18.55 -18.11 16.69
CA GLY A 55 19.69 -18.99 16.95
C GLY A 55 19.39 -20.21 17.82
N ALA A 56 18.12 -20.51 18.13
CA ALA A 56 17.76 -21.76 18.79
C ALA A 56 18.17 -22.96 17.92
N THR A 57 18.96 -23.88 18.47
CA THR A 57 19.45 -25.08 17.75
C THR A 57 18.69 -26.36 18.10
N LYS A 58 18.02 -26.38 19.26
CA LYS A 58 17.31 -27.56 19.78
C LYS A 58 15.83 -27.60 19.38
N VAL A 59 15.24 -26.45 19.07
CA VAL A 59 13.83 -26.30 18.69
C VAL A 59 13.75 -25.77 17.28
N LYS A 60 12.86 -26.34 16.47
CA LYS A 60 12.57 -25.86 15.12
C LYS A 60 11.27 -25.08 15.15
N THR A 61 11.29 -23.84 14.66
CA THR A 61 10.09 -22.98 14.58
C THR A 61 9.80 -22.54 13.15
N PRO A 62 9.53 -23.46 12.21
CA PRO A 62 9.50 -23.16 10.77
C PRO A 62 8.45 -22.10 10.38
N ASN A 63 7.31 -22.06 11.07
CA ASN A 63 6.28 -21.04 10.81
C ASN A 63 6.72 -19.64 11.28
N ILE A 64 7.42 -19.56 12.42
CA ILE A 64 7.99 -18.29 12.92
C ILE A 64 9.14 -17.86 12.01
N ASP A 65 9.95 -18.81 11.54
CA ASP A 65 11.05 -18.54 10.63
C ASP A 65 10.56 -18.00 9.28
N SER A 66 9.46 -18.55 8.73
CA SER A 66 8.81 -18.01 7.51
C SER A 66 8.33 -16.57 7.74
N LEU A 67 7.62 -16.30 8.83
CA LEU A 67 7.19 -14.93 9.18
C LEU A 67 8.39 -13.96 9.32
N ALA A 68 9.48 -14.40 9.92
CA ALA A 68 10.70 -13.60 10.05
C ALA A 68 11.41 -13.35 8.72
N SER A 69 11.34 -14.30 7.78
CA SER A 69 11.97 -14.20 6.45
C SER A 69 11.17 -13.33 5.47
N GLU A 70 9.84 -13.33 5.59
CA GLU A 70 8.92 -12.58 4.73
C GLU A 70 8.59 -11.20 5.30
N GLY A 71 8.93 -10.97 6.57
CA GLY A 71 8.63 -9.75 7.31
C GLY A 71 9.86 -9.00 7.80
N ILE A 72 9.66 -8.27 8.90
CA ILE A 72 10.72 -7.55 9.61
C ILE A 72 10.96 -8.26 10.94
N ARG A 73 12.23 -8.58 11.20
CA ARG A 73 12.66 -9.16 12.47
C ARG A 73 13.42 -8.13 13.30
N PHE A 74 12.95 -7.89 14.52
CA PHE A 74 13.62 -7.01 15.48
C PHE A 74 14.62 -7.80 16.31
N THR A 75 15.89 -7.40 16.32
CA THR A 75 16.94 -8.04 17.14
C THR A 75 17.22 -7.30 18.45
N ASN A 76 16.56 -6.16 18.64
CA ASN A 76 16.67 -5.31 19.82
C ASN A 76 15.26 -4.83 20.22
N ALA A 77 14.48 -5.75 20.78
CA ALA A 77 13.13 -5.48 21.29
C ALA A 77 13.11 -5.86 22.78
N HIS A 78 12.69 -4.93 23.63
CA HIS A 78 12.72 -5.07 25.08
C HIS A 78 11.32 -4.92 25.67
N SER A 79 11.03 -5.73 26.69
CA SER A 79 9.90 -5.48 27.58
C SER A 79 10.33 -4.47 28.66
N PRO A 80 9.48 -3.48 29.02
CA PRO A 80 9.79 -2.55 30.11
C PRO A 80 9.78 -3.20 31.50
N SER A 81 9.29 -4.43 31.62
CA SER A 81 9.23 -5.21 32.86
C SER A 81 9.42 -6.70 32.56
N ALA A 82 9.98 -7.44 33.51
CA ALA A 82 10.09 -8.90 33.45
C ALA A 82 9.01 -9.51 34.34
N THR A 83 8.35 -10.54 33.83
CA THR A 83 7.42 -11.39 34.59
C THR A 83 8.14 -12.63 35.07
#